data_AF-A0A941S489-F1
#
_entry.id   AF-A0A941S489-F1
#
_cell.length_a   1.000
_cell.length_b   1.000
_cell.length_c   1.000
_cell.angle_alpha   90.00
_cell.angle_beta   90.00
_cell.angle_gamma   90.00
#
_symmetry.space_group_name_H-M   'P 1'
#
loop_
_entity.id
_entity.type
_entity.pdbx_description
1 polymer ?
#
loop_
_entity_poly.entity_id
_entity_poly.type
_entity_poly.pdbx_seq_one_letter_code
_entity_poly.pdbx_strand_id
1 'polypeptide(L)' 'MKTWPLSLRLGLGLFAIGTGPLLLFIVADEIGLIRDPNPNPVGLGLLFFVTIWPAMGLMAFGLIRLTWAWLTAD' A
#
# COMPACT_ATOMS: atom_id res chain seq x y z
N MET A 1 -26.01 -5.91 -2.45
CA MET A 1 -24.64 -6.34 -2.07
C MET A 1 -23.88 -5.12 -1.58
N LYS A 2 -23.30 -5.14 -0.36
CA LYS A 2 -22.43 -4.05 0.11
C LYS A 2 -21.13 -4.07 -0.69
N THR A 3 -20.89 -3.01 -1.45
CA THR A 3 -19.67 -2.85 -2.25
C THR A 3 -18.56 -2.24 -1.42
N TRP A 4 -17.32 -2.49 -1.82
CA TRP A 4 -16.15 -1.93 -1.15
C TRP A 4 -16.13 -0.41 -1.35
N PRO A 5 -15.98 0.40 -0.29
CA PRO A 5 -15.88 1.85 -0.42
C PRO A 5 -14.76 2.26 -1.36
N LEU A 6 -14.97 3.32 -2.13
CA LEU A 6 -13.94 3.86 -3.03
C LEU A 6 -12.64 4.17 -2.27
N SER A 7 -12.73 4.69 -1.05
CA SER A 7 -11.59 4.93 -0.17
C SER A 7 -10.77 3.67 0.08
N LEU A 8 -11.42 2.53 0.36
CA LEU A 8 -10.73 1.26 0.57
C LEU A 8 -9.99 0.80 -0.69
N ARG A 9 -10.65 0.92 -1.85
CA ARG A 9 -10.05 0.54 -3.15
C ARG A 9 -8.85 1.43 -3.50
N LEU A 10 -8.99 2.74 -3.33
CA LEU A 10 -7.90 3.69 -3.58
C LEU A 10 -6.75 3.51 -2.59
N GLY A 11 -7.06 3.28 -1.31
CA GLY A 11 -6.05 3.00 -0.29
C GLY A 11 -5.24 1.75 -0.60
N LEU A 12 -5.90 0.66 -1.03
CA LEU A 12 -5.22 -0.56 -1.45
C LEU A 12 -4.36 -0.35 -2.71
N GLY A 13 -4.87 0.39 -3.69
CA GLY A 13 -4.11 0.72 -4.90
C GLY A 13 -2.87 1.55 -4.59
N LEU A 14 -3.02 2.59 -3.77
CA LEU A 14 -1.92 3.46 -3.35
C LEU A 14 -0.89 2.72 -2.49
N PHE A 15 -1.35 1.81 -1.61
CA PHE A 15 -0.48 0.94 -0.83
C PHE A 15 0.36 0.03 -1.73
N ALA A 16 -0.27 -0.60 -2.73
CA ALA A 16 0.41 -1.49 -3.67
C ALA A 16 1.44 -0.74 -4.52
N ILE A 17 1.10 0.45 -5.05
CA ILE A 17 2.03 1.28 -5.83
C ILE A 17 3.16 1.83 -4.96
N GLY A 18 2.85 2.23 -3.73
CA GLY A 18 3.82 2.80 -2.79
C GLY A 18 4.83 1.80 -2.25
N THR A 19 4.34 0.63 -1.84
CA THR A 19 5.14 -0.39 -1.15
C THR A 19 5.72 -1.42 -2.11
N GLY A 20 4.95 -1.79 -3.15
CA GLY A 20 5.28 -2.88 -4.07
C GLY A 20 6.65 -2.72 -4.73
N PRO A 21 6.97 -1.59 -5.38
CA PRO A 21 8.27 -1.39 -6.03
C PRO A 21 9.46 -1.51 -5.08
N LEU A 22 9.36 -0.92 -3.87
CA LEU A 22 10.42 -1.01 -2.88
C LEU A 22 10.60 -2.45 -2.38
N LEU A 23 9.50 -3.14 -2.08
CA LEU A 23 9.54 -4.53 -1.64
C LEU A 23 10.11 -5.46 -2.71
N LEU A 24 9.70 -5.28 -3.97
CA LEU A 24 10.26 -6.03 -5.10
C LEU A 24 11.74 -5.78 -5.29
N PHE A 25 12.20 -4.54 -5.11
CA PHE A 25 13.62 -4.20 -5.15
C PHE A 25 14.39 -4.94 -4.05
N ILE A 26 13.91 -4.87 -2.80
CA ILE A 26 14.55 -5.55 -1.66
C ILE A 26 14.61 -7.07 -1.90
N VAL A 27 13.53 -7.68 -2.38
CA VAL A 27 13.51 -9.11 -2.69
C VAL A 27 14.47 -9.45 -3.82
N ALA A 28 14.51 -8.63 -4.89
CA ALA A 28 15.42 -8.84 -6.01
C ALA A 28 16.89 -8.73 -5.58
N ASP A 29 17.20 -7.81 -4.67
CA ASP A 29 18.53 -7.65 -4.07
C ASP A 29 18.91 -8.87 -3.24
N GLU A 30 18.03 -9.30 -2.34
CA GLU A 30 18.27 -10.43 -1.43
C GLU A 30 18.51 -11.75 -2.17
N ILE A 31 17.87 -11.95 -3.32
CA ILE A 31 18.07 -13.16 -4.16
C ILE A 31 19.20 -13.00 -5.19
N GLY A 32 19.96 -11.90 -5.15
CA GLY A 32 21.14 -11.68 -5.99
C GLY A 32 20.86 -11.30 -7.45
N LEU A 33 19.66 -10.80 -7.76
CA LEU A 33 19.37 -10.25 -9.10
C LEU A 33 20.02 -8.88 -9.31
N ILE A 34 20.31 -8.15 -8.23
CA ILE A 34 21.01 -6.88 -8.27
C ILE A 34 22.51 -7.13 -8.10
N ARG A 35 23.32 -6.57 -9.00
CA ARG A 35 24.78 -6.76 -9.02
C ARG A 35 25.55 -5.65 -8.30
N ASP A 36 24.85 -4.60 -7.88
CA ASP A 36 25.44 -3.50 -7.13
C ASP A 36 25.84 -4.00 -5.74
N PRO A 37 27.11 -3.87 -5.31
CA PRO A 37 27.54 -4.28 -3.98
C PRO A 37 26.94 -3.45 -2.83
N ASN A 38 26.40 -2.26 -3.11
CA ASN A 38 25.71 -1.44 -2.10
C ASN A 38 24.53 -0.68 -2.73
N PRO A 39 23.44 -1.38 -3.07
CA PRO A 39 22.29 -0.76 -3.68
C PRO A 39 21.58 0.16 -2.69
N ASN A 40 21.23 1.37 -3.13
CA ASN A 40 20.46 2.33 -2.33
C ASN A 40 19.30 2.94 -3.14
N PRO A 41 18.10 2.33 -3.10
CA PRO A 41 16.96 2.76 -3.90
C PRO A 41 16.23 3.95 -3.27
N VAL A 42 16.92 5.09 -3.08
CA VAL A 42 16.37 6.30 -2.41
C VAL A 42 15.03 6.73 -2.99
N GLY A 43 14.89 6.70 -4.33
CA GLY A 43 13.63 7.06 -5.00
C GLY A 43 12.45 6.15 -4.62
N LEU A 44 12.69 4.84 -4.50
CA LEU A 44 11.66 3.88 -4.09
C LEU A 44 11.34 4.04 -2.59
N GLY A 45 12.35 4.32 -1.77
CA GLY A 45 12.17 4.66 -0.36
C GLY A 45 11.30 5.90 -0.16
N LEU A 46 11.54 6.97 -0.95
CA LEU A 46 10.73 8.18 -0.93
C LEU A 46 9.29 7.94 -1.43
N LEU A 47 9.13 7.15 -2.50
CA LEU A 47 7.80 6.76 -2.99
C LEU A 47 6.99 6.07 -1.90
N PHE A 48 7.58 5.06 -1.24
CA PHE A 48 6.96 4.38 -0.09
C PHE A 48 6.61 5.38 1.01
N PHE A 49 7.58 6.18 1.46
CA PHE A 49 7.40 7.09 2.59
C PHE A 49 6.28 8.10 2.36
N VAL A 50 6.14 8.66 1.16
CA VAL A 50 5.10 9.66 0.87
C VAL A 50 3.72 9.01 0.71
N THR A 51 3.65 7.81 0.15
CA THR A 51 2.38 7.16 -0.21
C THR A 51 1.78 6.30 0.91
N ILE A 52 2.60 5.81 1.85
CA ILE A 52 2.14 4.89 2.91
C ILE A 52 1.11 5.55 3.85
N TRP A 53 1.32 6.81 4.22
CA TRP A 53 0.43 7.54 5.13
C TRP A 53 -0.98 7.77 4.55
N PRO A 54 -1.14 8.35 3.35
CA PRO A 54 -2.47 8.50 2.75
C PRO A 54 -3.11 7.14 2.44
N ALA A 55 -2.34 6.13 2.05
CA ALA A 55 -2.86 4.78 1.82
C ALA A 55 -3.46 4.18 3.10
N MET A 56 -2.75 4.25 4.22
CA MET A 56 -3.24 3.80 5.52
C MET A 56 -4.51 4.54 5.94
N GLY A 57 -4.54 5.86 5.77
CA GLY A 57 -5.72 6.68 6.10
C GLY A 57 -6.95 6.29 5.28
N LEU A 58 -6.79 6.12 3.97
CA LEU A 58 -7.86 5.70 3.06
C LEU A 58 -8.38 4.29 3.38
N MET A 59 -7.48 3.35 3.67
CA MET A 59 -7.85 1.98 4.05
C MET A 59 -8.58 1.96 5.40
N ALA A 60 -8.06 2.64 6.42
CA ALA A 60 -8.69 2.72 7.74
C ALA A 60 -10.10 3.33 7.64
N PHE A 61 -10.24 4.47 6.96
CA PHE A 61 -11.55 5.11 6.76
C PHE A 61 -12.52 4.22 5.97
N GLY A 62 -12.03 3.59 4.89
CA GLY A 62 -12.83 2.65 4.11
C GLY A 62 -13.31 1.43 4.92
N LEU A 63 -12.45 0.87 5.77
CA LEU A 63 -12.81 -0.24 6.65
C LEU A 63 -13.83 0.19 7.72
N ILE A 64 -13.66 1.37 8.34
CA ILE A 64 -14.62 1.91 9.30
C ILE A 64 -15.99 2.10 8.64
N ARG A 65 -16.05 2.68 7.44
CA ARG A 65 -17.31 2.88 6.72
C ARG A 65 -17.97 1.55 6.34
N LEU A 66 -17.17 0.59 5.86
CA LEU A 66 -17.67 -0.72 5.48
C LEU A 66 -18.24 -1.44 6.70
N THR A 67 -17.48 -1.53 7.79
CA THR A 67 -17.88 -2.18 9.04
C THR A 67 -19.12 -1.51 9.64
N TRP A 68 -19.17 -0.18 9.70
CA TRP A 68 -20.37 0.54 10.13
C TRP A 68 -21.59 0.14 9.32
N ALA A 69 -21.47 0.14 7.99
CA ALA A 69 -22.58 -0.26 7.13
C ALA A 69 -23.03 -1.69 7.45
N TRP A 70 -22.10 -2.64 7.61
CA TRP A 70 -22.38 -4.03 8.03
C TRP A 70 -23.17 -4.12 9.34
N LEU A 71 -22.78 -3.36 10.36
CA LEU A 71 -23.41 -3.38 11.68
C LEU A 71 -24.82 -2.76 11.71
N THR A 72 -25.14 -1.85 10.78
CA THR A 72 -26.42 -1.14 10.75
C THR A 72 -27.34 -1.59 9.62
N ALA A 73 -27.10 -2.74 8.99
CA ALA A 73 -28.10 -3.32 8.09
C ALA A 73 -28.89 -4.37 8.85
N ASP A 74 -30.19 -4.11 8.97
CA ASP A 74 -31.21 -5.03 9.47
C ASP A 74 -31.50 -6.15 8.45
#